data_AF-A0A2E6XLW4-F1
#
_entry.id   AF-A0A2E6XLW4-F1
#
_cell.length_a   1.000
_cell.length_b   1.000
_cell.length_c   1.000
_cell.angle_alpha   90.00
_cell.angle_beta   90.00
_cell.angle_gamma   90.00
#
_symmetry.space_group_name_H-M   'P 1'
#
loop_
_entity.id
_entity.type
_entity.pdbx_description
1 polymer ?
#
loop_
_entity_poly.entity_id
_entity_poly.type
_entity_poly.pdbx_seq_one_letter_code
_entity_poly.pdbx_strand_id
1 'polypeptide(L)'
;MSQDTPKITFPCEYPIKVLGRAVGAFEPTVMTIFRQRAPGFSEERVVVKPSRNGTFHSITVTIEAQSEAQLRQIHEDLMGTGLVSMVI
;
A
#
# COMPACT_ATOMS: atom_id res chain seq x y z
N MET A 1 34.59 -11.49 7.91
CA MET A 1 33.20 -11.52 8.42
C MET A 1 32.34 -10.73 7.45
N SER A 2 31.95 -11.35 6.34
CA SER A 2 31.01 -10.73 5.40
C SER A 2 29.63 -10.94 6.00
N GLN A 3 29.10 -9.93 6.66
CA GLN A 3 27.69 -9.91 7.02
C GLN A 3 26.94 -9.81 5.69
N ASP A 4 26.53 -10.95 5.14
CA ASP A 4 25.55 -10.99 4.05
C ASP A 4 24.26 -10.43 4.64
N THR A 5 24.12 -9.10 4.55
CA THR A 5 22.83 -8.43 4.65
C THR A 5 21.91 -9.25 3.75
N PRO A 6 20.81 -9.85 4.25
CA PRO A 6 19.90 -10.55 3.38
C PRO A 6 19.50 -9.56 2.29
N LYS A 7 20.04 -9.75 1.08
CA LYS A 7 19.72 -8.93 -0.06
C LYS A 7 18.25 -9.21 -0.28
N ILE A 8 17.38 -8.31 0.17
CA ILE A 8 16.00 -8.31 -0.25
C ILE A 8 16.08 -8.21 -1.77
N THR A 9 15.85 -9.35 -2.44
CA THR A 9 15.98 -9.44 -3.88
C THR A 9 14.72 -8.84 -4.45
N PHE A 10 14.83 -7.59 -4.86
CA PHE A 10 13.80 -6.95 -5.64
C PHE A 10 13.91 -7.42 -7.11
N PRO A 11 12.80 -7.60 -7.83
CA PRO A 11 11.43 -7.38 -7.39
C PRO A 11 10.88 -8.49 -6.47
N CYS A 12 10.08 -8.12 -5.47
CA CYS A 12 9.35 -9.07 -4.61
C CYS A 12 7.90 -8.66 -4.42
N GLU A 13 7.00 -9.64 -4.28
CA GLU A 13 5.59 -9.36 -4.00
C GLU A 13 5.42 -8.94 -2.54
N TYR A 14 4.93 -7.73 -2.32
CA TYR A 14 4.74 -7.14 -1.00
C TYR A 14 3.27 -6.72 -0.80
N PRO A 15 2.52 -7.38 0.09
CA PRO A 15 1.16 -6.97 0.44
C PRO A 15 1.20 -5.76 1.38
N ILE A 16 0.68 -4.63 0.92
CA ILE A 16 0.52 -3.41 1.71
C ILE A 16 -0.93 -3.30 2.15
N LYS A 17 -1.16 -3.24 3.46
CA LYS A 17 -2.49 -3.06 4.04
C LYS A 17 -2.66 -1.63 4.52
N VAL A 18 -3.54 -0.90 3.85
CA VAL A 18 -3.88 0.49 4.14
C VAL A 18 -5.18 0.54 4.92
N LEU A 19 -5.15 1.05 6.14
CA LEU A 19 -6.34 1.45 6.89
C LEU A 19 -6.55 2.95 6.77
N GLY A 20 -7.75 3.36 6.40
CA GLY A 20 -8.13 4.77 6.38
C GLY A 20 -9.62 4.96 6.61
N ARG A 21 -10.04 6.23 6.58
CA ARG A 21 -11.44 6.58 6.78
C ARG A 21 -12.29 6.04 5.62
N ALA A 22 -13.48 5.54 5.95
CA ALA A 22 -14.47 5.05 5.01
C ALA A 22 -15.17 6.22 4.28
N VAL A 23 -14.41 6.99 3.50
CA VAL A 23 -14.95 8.06 2.65
C VAL A 23 -14.91 7.62 1.19
N GLY A 24 -15.87 8.08 0.38
CA GLY A 24 -15.91 7.72 -1.05
C GLY A 24 -14.64 8.12 -1.83
N ALA A 25 -13.86 9.06 -1.31
CA ALA A 25 -12.57 9.47 -1.87
C ALA A 25 -11.39 8.55 -1.48
N PHE A 26 -11.52 7.68 -0.48
CA PHE A 26 -10.40 6.91 0.08
C PHE A 26 -9.87 5.88 -0.91
N GLU A 27 -10.74 4.99 -1.38
CA GLU A 27 -10.39 3.96 -2.34
C GLU A 27 -9.80 4.52 -3.65
N PRO A 28 -10.44 5.48 -4.36
CA PRO A 28 -9.87 6.01 -5.59
C PRO A 28 -8.54 6.74 -5.36
N THR A 29 -8.35 7.41 -4.22
CA THR A 29 -7.07 8.07 -3.89
C THR A 29 -5.97 7.03 -3.69
N VAL A 30 -6.23 5.99 -2.90
CA VAL A 30 -5.29 4.89 -2.64
C VAL A 30 -4.92 4.18 -3.95
N MET A 31 -5.92 3.82 -4.78
CA MET A 31 -5.66 3.20 -6.09
C MET A 31 -4.84 4.10 -7.00
N THR A 32 -5.09 5.42 -7.01
CA THR A 32 -4.32 6.37 -7.82
C THR A 32 -2.85 6.38 -7.42
N ILE A 33 -2.54 6.41 -6.12
CA ILE A 33 -1.16 6.36 -5.62
C ILE A 33 -0.49 5.05 -6.04
N PHE A 34 -1.17 3.92 -5.86
CA PHE A 34 -0.64 2.62 -6.28
C PHE A 34 -0.41 2.53 -7.79
N ARG A 35 -1.32 3.06 -8.62
CA ARG A 35 -1.13 3.13 -10.09
C ARG A 35 0.09 3.98 -10.48
N GLN A 36 0.33 5.09 -9.78
CA GLN A 36 1.46 5.97 -10.05
C GLN A 36 2.80 5.39 -9.58
N ARG A 37 2.80 4.68 -8.45
CA ARG A 37 4.05 4.22 -7.80
C ARG A 37 4.40 2.77 -8.07
N ALA A 38 3.41 1.92 -8.35
CA ALA A 38 3.58 0.49 -8.56
C ALA A 38 2.95 0.06 -9.90
N PRO A 39 3.54 0.37 -11.06
CA PRO A 39 2.96 0.13 -12.40
C PRO A 39 2.73 -1.35 -12.81
N GLY A 40 2.72 -2.28 -11.85
CA GLY A 40 2.39 -3.70 -12.05
C GLY A 40 1.53 -4.29 -10.92
N PHE A 41 0.99 -3.48 -10.01
CA PHE A 41 0.10 -4.01 -8.97
C PHE A 41 -1.19 -4.55 -9.61
N SER A 42 -1.65 -5.70 -9.14
CA SER A 42 -2.89 -6.28 -9.65
C SER A 42 -4.08 -5.74 -8.88
N GLU A 43 -4.92 -4.95 -9.54
CA GLU A 43 -6.21 -4.50 -9.00
C GLU A 43 -7.10 -5.69 -8.61
N GLU A 44 -6.96 -6.83 -9.28
CA GLU A 44 -7.65 -8.08 -8.94
C GLU A 44 -7.24 -8.64 -7.57
N ARG A 45 -6.03 -8.34 -7.10
CA ARG A 45 -5.54 -8.75 -5.78
C ARG A 45 -5.86 -7.72 -4.71
N VAL A 46 -6.51 -6.61 -5.07
CA VAL A 46 -6.97 -5.63 -4.11
C VAL A 46 -8.15 -6.18 -3.35
N VAL A 47 -8.03 -6.22 -2.03
CA VAL A 47 -9.11 -6.62 -1.14
C VAL A 47 -9.52 -5.43 -0.30
N VAL A 48 -10.69 -4.87 -0.61
CA VAL A 48 -11.32 -3.82 0.18
C VAL A 48 -12.27 -4.46 1.18
N LYS A 49 -12.04 -4.21 2.47
CA LYS A 49 -12.93 -4.64 3.55
C LYS A 49 -13.43 -3.43 4.32
N PRO A 50 -14.75 -3.22 4.40
CA PRO A 50 -15.31 -2.22 5.28
C PRO A 50 -15.16 -2.67 6.75
N SER A 51 -14.87 -1.72 7.64
CA SER A 51 -14.87 -1.98 9.07
C SER A 51 -16.28 -2.24 9.57
N ARG A 52 -16.38 -3.01 10.66
CA ARG A 52 -17.63 -3.44 11.29
C ARG A 52 -18.55 -2.28 11.69
N ASN A 53 -17.97 -1.11 12.00
CA ASN A 53 -18.70 0.11 12.36
C ASN A 53 -18.90 1.10 11.18
N GLY A 54 -18.43 0.77 9.98
CA GLY A 54 -18.55 1.64 8.79
C GLY A 54 -17.72 2.93 8.81
N THR A 55 -16.90 3.16 9.85
CA THR A 55 -16.09 4.39 9.97
C THR A 55 -14.75 4.30 9.22
N PHE A 56 -14.21 3.09 9.06
CA PHE A 56 -12.90 2.85 8.46
C PHE A 56 -12.99 1.77 7.38
N HIS A 57 -12.15 1.87 6.37
CA HIS A 57 -11.94 0.83 5.35
C HIS A 57 -10.50 0.32 5.45
N SER A 58 -10.32 -1.00 5.30
CA SER A 58 -9.01 -1.59 5.10
C SER A 58 -8.88 -2.08 3.67
N ILE A 59 -7.88 -1.59 2.96
CA ILE A 59 -7.54 -2.00 1.61
C ILE A 59 -6.22 -2.76 1.68
N THR A 60 -6.22 -4.02 1.26
CA THR A 60 -4.98 -4.76 1.07
C THR A 60 -4.62 -4.72 -0.41
N VAL A 61 -3.45 -4.21 -0.76
CA VAL A 61 -2.93 -4.13 -2.12
C VAL A 61 -1.63 -4.91 -2.20
N THR A 62 -1.56 -5.92 -3.05
CA THR A 62 -0.30 -6.62 -3.33
C THR A 62 0.42 -5.93 -4.47
N ILE A 63 1.60 -5.38 -4.19
CA ILE A 63 2.44 -4.73 -5.18
C ILE A 63 3.71 -5.51 -5.43
N GLU A 64 4.36 -5.24 -6.56
CA GLU A 64 5.73 -5.66 -6.82
C GLU A 64 6.68 -4.58 -6.31
N ALA A 65 7.24 -4.80 -5.11
CA ALA A 65 8.24 -3.92 -4.54
C ALA A 65 9.53 -4.06 -5.35
N GLN A 66 10.01 -2.96 -5.91
CA GLN A 66 11.28 -2.85 -6.64
C GLN A 66 12.41 -2.30 -5.78
N SER A 67 12.09 -1.58 -4.70
CA SER A 67 13.06 -1.09 -3.73
C SER A 67 12.39 -0.62 -2.43
N GLU A 68 13.16 -0.53 -1.35
CA GLU A 68 12.69 0.11 -0.11
C GLU A 68 12.30 1.57 -0.30
N ALA A 69 12.99 2.28 -1.20
CA ALA A 69 12.67 3.68 -1.51
C ALA A 69 11.27 3.81 -2.13
N GLN A 70 10.88 2.89 -3.01
CA GLN A 70 9.53 2.85 -3.58
C GLN A 70 8.47 2.62 -2.48
N LEU A 71 8.70 1.66 -1.59
CA LEU A 71 7.80 1.39 -0.46
C LEU A 71 7.63 2.60 0.45
N ARG A 72 8.74 3.28 0.76
CA ARG A 72 8.73 4.48 1.58
C ARG A 72 7.95 5.62 0.92
N GLN A 73 8.15 5.84 -0.38
CA GLN A 73 7.39 6.85 -1.13
C GLN A 73 5.89 6.54 -1.14
N ILE A 74 5.51 5.28 -1.35
CA ILE A 74 4.10 4.86 -1.27
C ILE A 74 3.54 5.16 0.11
N HIS A 75 4.26 4.79 1.17
CA HIS A 75 3.84 5.04 2.54
C HIS A 75 3.67 6.55 2.82
N GLU A 76 4.63 7.38 2.43
CA GLU A 76 4.58 8.84 2.60
C GLU A 76 3.44 9.47 1.80
N ASP A 77 3.23 9.07 0.55
CA ASP A 77 2.11 9.54 -0.28
C ASP A 77 0.76 9.16 0.33
N LEU A 78 0.62 7.91 0.79
CA LEU A 78 -0.58 7.41 1.46
C LEU A 78 -0.88 8.22 2.72
N MET A 79 0.10 8.39 3.60
CA MET A 79 -0.06 9.18 4.83
C MET A 79 -0.32 10.66 4.53
N GLY A 80 0.27 11.20 3.46
CA GLY A 80 0.08 12.58 2.99
C GLY A 80 -1.34 12.89 2.50
N THR A 81 -2.15 11.87 2.17
CA THR A 81 -3.55 12.07 1.77
C THR A 81 -4.44 12.63 2.88
N GLY A 82 -4.06 12.44 4.16
CA GLY A 82 -4.90 12.74 5.32
C GLY A 82 -6.13 11.83 5.48
N LEU A 83 -6.34 10.87 4.55
CA LEU A 83 -7.42 9.88 4.60
C LEU A 83 -6.94 8.56 5.22
N VAL A 84 -5.66 8.25 5.05
CA VAL A 84 -5.00 7.07 5.61
C VAL A 84 -4.68 7.33 7.07
N SER A 85 -5.01 6.36 7.93
CA SER A 85 -4.69 6.39 9.35
C SER A 85 -3.53 5.46 9.69
N MET A 86 -3.37 4.35 8.95
CA MET A 86 -2.32 3.38 9.21
C MET A 86 -1.98 2.59 7.95
N VAL A 87 -0.71 2.23 7.79
CA VAL A 87 -0.23 1.33 6.73
C VAL A 87 0.57 0.21 7.41
N ILE A 88 0.32 -1.04 7.03
CA ILE A 88 0.93 -2.26 7.58
C ILE A 88 1.47 -3.12 6.44
#